data_AF-A0A971MTG9-F1
#
_entry.id   AF-A0A971MTG9-F1
#
_cell.length_a   1.000
_cell.length_b   1.000
_cell.length_c   1.000
_cell.angle_alpha   90.00
_cell.angle_beta   90.00
_cell.angle_gamma   90.00
#
_symmetry.space_group_name_H-M   'P 1'
#
loop_
_entity.id
_entity.type
_entity.pdbx_description
1 polymer ?
#
loop_
_entity_poly.entity_id
_entity_poly.type
_entity_poly.pdbx_seq_one_letter_code
_entity_poly.pdbx_strand_id
1 'polypeptide(L)' 'IEMVDSREMGCCRQAWKEWQTGYHPIVAEDIKMMEAEGGKYFNLIQLIAKVI' A
#
# COMPACT_ATOMS: atom_id res chain seq x y z
N ILE A 1 19.62 -4.49 19.24
CA ILE A 1 18.32 -4.65 18.55
C ILE A 1 18.46 -5.83 17.61
N GLU A 2 17.56 -6.79 17.69
CA GLU A 2 17.51 -7.97 16.83
C GLU A 2 16.23 -7.93 15.98
N MET A 3 16.34 -8.15 14.66
CA MET A 3 15.19 -8.18 13.76
C MET A 3 14.49 -9.53 13.85
N VAL A 4 13.19 -9.51 14.14
CA VAL A 4 12.35 -10.70 14.31
C VAL A 4 11.54 -10.98 13.05
N ASP A 5 11.01 -9.94 12.39
CA ASP A 5 10.22 -10.10 11.17
C ASP A 5 10.34 -8.86 10.27
N SER A 6 10.25 -9.08 8.96
CA SER A 6 10.19 -8.04 7.93
C SER A 6 9.33 -8.53 6.78
N ARG A 7 8.23 -7.82 6.52
CA ARG A 7 7.30 -8.20 5.46
C ARG A 7 6.58 -7.00 4.87
N GLU A 8 6.25 -7.14 3.58
CA GLU A 8 5.35 -6.21 2.91
C GLU A 8 3.90 -6.43 3.39
N MET A 9 3.24 -5.34 3.74
CA MET A 9 1.85 -5.35 4.20
C MET A 9 0.91 -5.19 3.02
N GLY A 10 -0.10 -6.05 2.93
CA GLY A 10 -1.12 -6.00 1.88
C GLY A 10 -2.21 -4.93 2.06
N CYS A 11 -2.21 -4.19 3.18
CA CYS A 11 -3.29 -3.26 3.55
C CYS A 11 -3.45 -2.11 2.56
N CYS A 12 -2.36 -1.56 2.01
CA CYS A 12 -2.43 -0.48 1.03
C CYS A 12 -3.11 -0.95 -0.27
N ARG A 13 -2.82 -2.18 -0.72
CA ARG A 13 -3.50 -2.79 -1.86
C ARG A 13 -4.99 -2.99 -1.59
N GLN A 14 -5.35 -3.44 -0.38
CA GLN A 14 -6.74 -3.63 0.00
C GLN A 14 -7.51 -2.31 0.04
N ALA A 15 -7.00 -1.31 0.76
CA ALA A 15 -7.60 0.02 0.85
C ALA A 15 -7.78 0.65 -0.53
N TRP A 16 -6.84 0.42 -1.44
CA TRP A 16 -6.94 0.90 -2.81
C TRP A 16 -8.03 0.20 -3.64
N LYS A 17 -8.22 -1.11 -3.46
CA LYS A 17 -9.34 -1.83 -4.09
C LYS A 17 -10.68 -1.29 -3.60
N GLU A 18 -10.77 -0.97 -2.31
CA GLU A 18 -11.97 -0.38 -1.72
C GLU A 18 -12.21 1.04 -2.26
N TRP A 19 -11.17 1.88 -2.34
CA TRP A 19 -11.23 3.22 -2.93
C TRP A 19 -11.78 3.22 -4.35
N GLN A 20 -11.33 2.28 -5.19
CA GLN A 20 -11.78 2.14 -6.59
C GLN A 20 -13.27 1.79 -6.73
N THR A 21 -13.94 1.32 -5.68
CA THR A 21 -15.39 1.08 -5.70
C THR A 21 -16.21 2.35 -5.44
N GLY A 22 -15.55 3.47 -5.12
CA GLY A 22 -16.21 4.74 -4.85
C GLY A 22 -16.80 5.40 -6.10
N TYR A 23 -17.91 6.11 -5.93
CA TYR A 23 -18.60 6.83 -7.01
C TYR A 23 -18.08 8.26 -7.23
N HIS A 24 -17.12 8.72 -6.42
CA HIS A 24 -16.63 10.08 -6.51
C HIS A 24 -15.77 10.27 -7.76
N PRO A 25 -15.94 11.35 -8.55
CA PRO A 25 -15.19 11.56 -9.80
C PRO A 25 -13.66 11.45 -9.65
N ILE A 26 -13.13 11.86 -8.49
CA ILE A 26 -11.69 11.76 -8.17
C ILE A 26 -11.15 10.33 -8.28
N VAL A 27 -11.97 9.31 -8.02
CA VAL A 27 -11.57 7.89 -8.08
C VAL A 27 -11.11 7.54 -9.49
N ALA A 28 -11.76 8.08 -10.53
CA ALA A 28 -11.39 7.85 -11.93
C ALA A 28 -10.09 8.57 -12.33
N GLU A 29 -9.81 9.72 -11.72
CA GLU A 29 -8.55 10.46 -11.93
C GLU A 29 -7.37 9.74 -11.27
N ASP A 30 -7.60 9.22 -10.07
CA ASP A 30 -6.64 8.47 -9.26
C ASP A 30 -6.20 7.13 -9.88
N ILE A 31 -7.06 6.49 -10.70
CA ILE A 31 -6.69 5.29 -11.47
C ILE A 31 -5.50 5.57 -12.39
N LYS A 32 -5.43 6.76 -13.00
CA LYS A 32 -4.32 7.12 -13.91
C LYS A 32 -3.00 7.24 -13.16
N MET A 33 -3.02 7.69 -11.90
CA MET A 33 -1.81 7.73 -11.08
C MET A 33 -1.22 6.34 -10.85
N MET A 34 -2.05 5.29 -10.82
CA MET A 34 -1.58 3.91 -10.58
C MET A 34 -0.90 3.26 -11.77
N GLU A 35 -1.15 3.75 -12.99
CA GLU A 35 -0.53 3.22 -14.19
C GLU A 35 0.93 3.65 -14.33
N ALA A 36 1.29 4.78 -13.74
CA ALA A 36 2.68 5.20 -13.72
C ALA A 36 3.53 4.22 -12.85
N GLU A 37 4.87 4.21 -12.95
CA GLU A 37 5.80 3.37 -12.15
C GLU A 37 5.45 1.86 -12.03
N GLY A 38 4.61 1.31 -12.90
CA GLY A 38 4.16 -0.09 -12.85
C GLY A 38 3.36 -0.46 -11.59
N GLY A 39 2.62 0.48 -10.99
CA GLY A 39 1.76 0.22 -9.83
C GLY A 39 2.49 0.15 -8.47
N LYS A 40 3.72 0.68 -8.38
CA LYS A 40 4.56 0.65 -7.16
C LYS A 40 4.46 1.94 -6.34
N TYR A 41 3.27 2.31 -5.87
CA TYR A 41 3.08 3.62 -5.23
C TYR A 41 2.94 3.65 -3.72
N PHE A 42 2.55 2.54 -3.11
CA PHE A 42 2.21 2.53 -1.70
C PHE A 42 2.52 1.17 -1.08
N ASN A 43 3.81 0.91 -0.87
CA ASN A 43 4.26 -0.26 -0.12
C ASN A 43 4.48 0.15 1.33
N LEU A 44 3.74 -0.47 2.24
CA LEU A 44 4.00 -0.38 3.66
C LEU A 44 4.78 -1.62 4.10
N ILE A 45 5.95 -1.44 4.69
CA ILE A 45 6.76 -2.53 5.22
C ILE A 45 6.62 -2.56 6.74
N GLN A 46 6.27 -3.72 7.29
CA GLN A 46 6.29 -3.97 8.73
C GLN A 46 7.67 -4.50 9.12
N LEU A 47 8.26 -3.88 10.14
CA LEU A 47 9.49 -4.34 10.78
C LEU A 47 9.18 -4.61 12.25
N ILE A 48 9.49 -5.82 12.73
CA ILE A 48 9.36 -6.19 14.14
C ILE A 48 10.76 -6.47 14.66
N ALA A 49 11.16 -5.76 15.70
CA ALA A 49 12.48 -5.92 16.30
C ALA A 49 12.40 -5.95 17.83
N LYS A 50 13.34 -6.65 18.45
CA LYS A 50 13.48 -6.76 19.90
C LYS A 50 14.71 -5.99 20.38
N VAL A 51 14.59 -5.25 21.48
CA VAL A 51 15.75 -4.69 22.18
C VAL A 51 16.30 -5.79 23.11
N ILE A 52 17.62 -5.99 23.06
CA ILE A 52 18.34 -6.98 23.89
C ILE A 52 18.82 -6.27 25.13
#